data_AF-A0A2E2PHX9-F1
#
_entry.id   AF-A0A2E2PHX9-F1
#
_cell.length_a   1.000
_cell.length_b   1.000
_cell.length_c   1.000
_cell.angle_alpha   90.00
_cell.angle_beta   90.00
_cell.angle_gamma   90.00
#
_symmetry.space_group_name_H-M   'P 1'
#
loop_
_entity.id
_entity.type
_entity.pdbx_description
1 polymer ?
#
loop_
_entity_poly.entity_id
_entity_poly.type
_entity_poly.pdbx_seq_one_letter_code
_entity_poly.pdbx_strand_id
1 'polypeptide(L)' 'MPLRDAIKTSLGMSLISMVSMEVSMNLVDFILVGEAKLVIWVIPLMLVAGFITPLPYNYWRLKALGKSCH' A
#
# COMPACT_ATOMS: atom_id res chain seq x y z
N MET A 1 16.41 -18.05 7.60
CA MET A 1 14.94 -18.18 7.63
C MET A 1 14.57 -19.46 6.90
N PRO A 2 13.70 -20.32 7.44
CA PRO A 2 13.21 -21.49 6.69
C PRO A 2 12.40 -21.02 5.45
N LEU A 3 12.45 -21.78 4.36
CA LEU A 3 11.88 -21.42 3.05
C LEU A 3 10.40 -21.00 3.14
N ARG A 4 9.65 -21.67 4.02
CA ARG A 4 8.23 -21.43 4.27
C ARG A 4 7.96 -20.03 4.85
N ASP A 5 8.83 -19.53 5.71
CA ASP A 5 8.70 -18.21 6.32
C ASP A 5 9.13 -17.09 5.35
N ALA A 6 10.10 -17.36 4.49
CA ALA A 6 10.52 -16.43 3.44
C ALA A 6 9.38 -16.17 2.44
N ILE A 7 8.73 -17.25 1.96
CA ILE A 7 7.58 -17.16 1.04
C ILE A 7 6.40 -16.44 1.70
N LYS A 8 6.11 -16.74 2.96
CA LYS A 8 5.01 -16.10 3.69
C LYS A 8 5.27 -14.61 3.91
N THR A 9 6.53 -14.23 4.12
CA THR A 9 6.93 -12.83 4.33
C THR A 9 6.90 -12.05 3.02
N SER A 10 7.42 -12.61 1.93
CA SER A 10 7.42 -11.95 0.61
C SER A 10 6.00 -11.80 0.06
N LEU A 11 5.17 -12.85 0.12
CA LEU A 11 3.77 -12.76 -0.29
C LEU A 11 2.97 -11.81 0.60
N GLY A 12 3.19 -11.85 1.92
CA GLY A 12 2.50 -10.94 2.84
C GLY A 12 2.81 -9.48 2.55
N MET A 13 4.08 -9.11 2.45
CA MET A 13 4.44 -7.71 2.18
C MET A 13 4.00 -7.23 0.81
N SER A 14 4.09 -8.07 -0.24
CA SER A 14 3.71 -7.67 -1.60
C SER A 14 2.20 -7.65 -1.82
N LEU A 15 1.44 -8.64 -1.32
CA LEU A 15 -0.01 -8.69 -1.51
C LEU A 15 -0.74 -7.66 -0.66
N ILE A 16 -0.33 -7.47 0.60
CA ILE A 16 -0.99 -6.51 1.49
C ILE A 16 -0.77 -5.09 0.98
N SER A 17 0.44 -4.76 0.52
CA SER A 17 0.73 -3.45 -0.07
C SER A 17 -0.06 -3.23 -1.37
N MET A 18 -0.08 -4.20 -2.27
CA MET A 18 -0.85 -4.12 -3.52
C MET A 18 -2.34 -3.89 -3.28
N VAL A 19 -2.97 -4.68 -2.39
CA VAL A 19 -4.39 -4.52 -2.07
C VAL A 19 -4.66 -3.19 -1.38
N SER A 20 -3.81 -2.77 -0.45
CA SER A 20 -3.98 -1.49 0.25
C SER A 20 -3.89 -0.29 -0.68
N MET A 21 -2.97 -0.34 -1.67
CA MET A 21 -2.80 0.69 -2.68
C MET A 21 -4.06 0.78 -3.55
N GLU A 22 -4.51 -0.33 -4.12
CA GLU A 22 -5.69 -0.38 -4.99
C GLU A 22 -6.96 0.11 -4.26
N VAL A 23 -7.17 -0.36 -3.03
CA VAL A 23 -8.31 0.04 -2.20
C VAL A 23 -8.27 1.54 -1.91
N SER A 24 -7.10 2.08 -1.56
CA SER A 24 -6.96 3.50 -1.25
C SER A 24 -7.16 4.40 -2.46
N MET A 25 -6.66 4.02 -3.63
CA MET A 25 -6.86 4.79 -4.86
C MET A 25 -8.33 4.83 -5.24
N ASN A 26 -9.00 3.68 -5.22
CA ASN A 26 -10.42 3.59 -5.53
C ASN A 26 -11.30 4.33 -4.50
N LEU A 27 -10.92 4.29 -3.21
CA LEU A 27 -11.59 5.08 -2.17
C LEU A 27 -11.45 6.59 -2.39
N VAL A 28 -10.25 7.05 -2.74
CA VAL A 28 -9.98 8.48 -2.97
C VAL A 28 -10.74 8.98 -4.20
N ASP A 29 -10.77 8.19 -5.28
CA ASP A 29 -11.59 8.50 -6.45
C ASP A 29 -13.08 8.56 -6.09
N PHE A 30 -13.58 7.59 -5.32
CA PHE A 30 -14.97 7.58 -4.86
C PHE A 30 -15.31 8.79 -3.98
N ILE A 31 -14.43 9.19 -3.07
CA ILE A 31 -14.63 10.32 -2.16
C ILE A 31 -14.62 11.66 -2.90
N LEU A 32 -13.74 11.82 -3.89
CA LEU A 32 -13.54 13.10 -4.58
C LEU A 32 -14.46 13.30 -5.77
N VAL A 33 -14.74 12.25 -6.53
CA VAL A 33 -15.49 12.32 -7.79
C VAL A 33 -16.92 11.80 -7.62
N GLY A 34 -17.16 10.89 -6.67
CA GLY A 34 -18.46 10.22 -6.50
C GLY A 34 -18.79 9.16 -7.57
N GLU A 35 -17.95 9.03 -8.60
CA GLU A 35 -17.99 8.00 -9.64
C GLU A 35 -16.59 7.39 -9.82
N ALA A 36 -16.50 6.13 -10.25
CA ALA A 36 -15.23 5.48 -10.62
C ALA A 36 -14.73 5.97 -11.99
N LYS A 37 -14.37 7.26 -12.08
CA LYS A 37 -13.80 7.89 -13.27
C LYS A 37 -12.48 8.59 -12.95
N LEU A 38 -11.48 8.33 -13.78
CA LEU A 38 -10.19 9.00 -13.74
C LEU A 38 -10.33 10.44 -14.26
N VAL A 39 -10.27 11.40 -13.34
CA VAL A 39 -10.23 12.83 -13.64
C VAL A 39 -8.78 13.32 -13.52
N ILE A 40 -8.26 14.04 -14.52
CA ILE A 40 -6.85 14.49 -14.57
C ILE A 40 -6.40 15.22 -13.28
N TRP A 41 -7.29 16.00 -12.65
CA TRP A 41 -6.99 16.74 -11.42
C TRP A 41 -6.89 15.86 -10.17
N VAL A 42 -7.52 14.68 -10.16
CA VAL A 42 -7.54 13.76 -9.02
C VAL A 42 -6.35 12.80 -9.03
N ILE A 43 -5.81 12.49 -10.21
CA ILE A 43 -4.63 11.63 -10.42
C ILE A 43 -3.47 11.93 -9.43
N PRO A 44 -2.98 13.19 -9.28
CA PRO A 44 -1.88 13.45 -8.36
C PRO A 44 -2.24 13.16 -6.90
N LEU A 45 -3.49 13.40 -6.49
CA LEU A 45 -3.93 13.18 -5.11
C LEU A 45 -4.15 11.69 -4.83
N MET A 46 -4.73 10.98 -5.79
CA MET A 46 -4.87 9.52 -5.78
C MET A 46 -3.50 8.82 -5.70
N LEU A 47 -2.51 9.26 -6.47
CA LEU A 47 -1.14 8.73 -6.42
C LEU A 47 -0.48 8.96 -5.07
N VAL A 48 -0.63 10.15 -4.48
CA VAL A 48 -0.07 10.44 -3.15
C VAL A 48 -0.72 9.57 -2.08
N ALA A 49 -2.05 9.44 -2.10
CA ALA A 49 -2.76 8.59 -1.15
C ALA A 49 -2.37 7.11 -1.32
N GLY A 50 -2.36 6.60 -2.55
CA GLY A 50 -1.96 5.23 -2.86
C GLY A 50 -0.50 4.91 -2.58
N PHE A 51 0.39 5.90 -2.60
CA PHE A 51 1.78 5.72 -2.19
C PHE A 51 1.94 5.73 -0.67
N ILE A 52 1.23 6.61 0.03
CA ILE A 52 1.31 6.73 1.49
C ILE A 52 0.63 5.56 2.20
N THR A 53 -0.41 4.94 1.66
CA THR A 53 -1.16 3.86 2.32
C THR A 53 -0.41 2.53 2.54
N PRO A 54 0.38 1.97 1.61
CA PRO A 54 1.12 0.72 1.83
C PRO A 54 2.40 0.90 2.67
N LEU A 55 2.96 2.11 2.69
CA LEU A 55 4.23 2.46 3.35
C LEU A 55 4.25 2.26 4.89
N PRO A 56 3.26 2.73 5.68
CA PRO A 56 3.29 2.66 7.13
C PRO A 56 3.23 1.23 7.66
N TYR A 57 2.48 0.34 7.02
CA TYR A 57 2.37 -1.05 7.50
C TYR A 57 3.73 -1.76 7.43
N ASN A 58 4.48 -1.54 6.34
CA ASN A 58 5.78 -2.16 6.17
C ASN A 58 6.84 -1.53 7.08
N TYR A 59 6.83 -0.19 7.19
CA TYR A 59 7.82 0.55 7.97
C TYR A 59 7.61 0.40 9.49
N TRP A 60 6.37 0.42 9.96
CA TRP A 60 6.05 0.23 11.39
C TRP A 60 6.38 -1.17 11.86
N ARG A 61 6.12 -2.19 11.03
CA ARG A 61 6.47 -3.57 11.35
C ARG A 61 7.99 -3.76 11.45
N LEU A 62 8.75 -3.19 10.52
CA LEU A 62 10.23 -3.23 10.55
C LEU A 62 10.79 -2.45 11.75
N LYS A 63 10.25 -1.26 12.04
CA LYS A 63 10.64 -0.41 13.18
C LYS A 63 10.33 -1.06 14.53
N ALA A 64 9.15 -1.68 14.68
CA ALA A 64 8.75 -2.39 15.90
C ALA A 64 9.60 -3.65 16.16
N LEU A 65 10.05 -4.32 15.10
CA LEU A 65 10.89 -5.52 15.19
C LEU A 65 12.40 -5.21 15.28
N GLY A 66 12.80 -3.93 15.24
CA GLY A 66 14.21 -3.52 15.25
C GLY A 66 15.00 -4.08 14.07
N LYS A 67 14.36 -4.37 12.94
CA LYS A 67 14.99 -4.95 11.75
C LYS A 67 15.10 -3.87 10.66
N SER A 68 16.31 -3.66 10.18
CA SER A 68 16.58 -2.87 8.97
C SER A 68 16.81 -3.83 7.81
N CYS A 69 16.22 -3.53 6.65
CA CYS A 69 16.55 -4.22 5.39
C CYS A 69 17.74 -3.51 4.70
N HIS A 70 18.83 -3.27 5.44
CA HIS A 70 20.11 -2.80 4.90
C HIS A 70 21.18 -3.85 5.15
#